data_AF-A0A942MJX7-F1
#
_entry.id   AF-A0A942MJX7-F1
#
_cell.length_a   1.000
_cell.length_b   1.000
_cell.length_c   1.000
_cell.angle_alpha   90.00
_cell.angle_beta   90.00
_cell.angle_gamma   90.00
#
_symmetry.space_group_name_H-M   'P 1'
#
loop_
_entity.id
_entity.type
_entity.pdbx_description
1 polymer ?
#
loop_
_entity_poly.entity_id
_entity_poly.type
_entity_poly.pdbx_seq_one_letter_code
_entity_poly.pdbx_strand_id
1 'polypeptide(L)' 'MQLEEAANADACLVVVQLARDVSAAVAQKTGIKHESPQVLLIRDGNCVWSVSHRMIDAAAIKEALKKHCS' A
#
# COMPACT_ATOMS: atom_id res chain seq x y z
N MET A 1 -5.61 -7.72 28.13
CA MET A 1 -5.30 -6.93 26.91
C MET A 1 -4.43 -7.79 26.01
N GLN A 2 -4.99 -8.39 24.96
CA GLN A 2 -4.17 -9.03 23.93
C GLN A 2 -3.43 -7.93 23.17
N LEU A 3 -2.10 -7.93 23.26
CA LEU A 3 -1.24 -7.16 22.37
C LEU A 3 -1.44 -7.75 20.98
N GLU A 4 -2.14 -7.02 20.11
CA GLU A 4 -2.15 -7.40 18.70
C GLU A 4 -0.75 -7.20 18.16
N GLU A 5 -0.16 -8.31 17.72
CA GLU A 5 1.09 -8.31 16.98
C GLU A 5 0.90 -7.39 15.76
N ALA A 6 1.58 -6.23 15.78
CA ALA A 6 1.53 -5.31 14.66
C ALA A 6 2.22 -6.00 13.49
N ALA A 7 1.46 -6.31 12.44
CA ALA A 7 2.03 -6.80 11.19
C ALA A 7 3.18 -5.87 10.77
N ASN A 8 4.38 -6.42 10.65
CA ASN A 8 5.59 -5.64 10.48
C ASN A 8 5.72 -5.21 9.01
N ALA A 9 5.20 -4.03 8.69
CA ALA A 9 5.28 -3.43 7.37
C ALA A 9 5.75 -1.98 7.48
N ASP A 10 6.78 -1.63 6.72
CA ASP A 10 7.23 -0.25 6.61
C ASP A 10 6.20 0.59 5.84
N ALA A 11 5.90 1.78 6.37
CA ALA A 11 5.00 2.73 5.72
C ALA A 11 5.83 3.82 5.01
N CYS A 12 5.63 3.95 3.70
CA CYS A 12 6.23 5.01 2.88
C CYS A 12 5.13 5.85 2.23
N LEU A 13 5.34 7.17 2.12
CA LEU A 13 4.41 8.09 1.47
C LEU A 13 5.07 8.75 0.25
N VAL A 14 4.37 8.73 -0.88
CA VAL A 14 4.76 9.45 -2.10
C VAL A 14 3.81 10.61 -2.32
N VAL A 15 4.31 11.84 -2.20
CA VAL A 15 3.55 13.05 -2.57
C VAL A 15 3.69 13.26 -4.07
N VAL A 16 2.67 12.88 -4.83
CA VAL A 16 2.69 12.81 -6.31
C VAL A 16 3.12 14.13 -6.95
N GLN A 17 2.69 15.27 -6.42
CA GLN A 17 3.04 16.59 -6.96
C GLN A 17 4.55 16.89 -6.88
N LEU A 18 5.25 16.27 -5.92
CA LEU A 18 6.67 16.49 -5.67
C LEU A 18 7.57 15.37 -6.28
N ALA A 19 7.00 14.20 -6.60
CA ALA A 19 7.75 13.01 -7.00
C ALA A 19 7.03 12.22 -8.10
N ARG A 20 6.75 12.87 -9.24
CA ARG A 20 6.01 12.27 -10.36
C ARG A 20 6.72 11.08 -10.99
N ASP A 21 8.05 11.16 -11.09
CA ASP A 21 8.92 10.09 -11.57
C ASP A 21 8.87 8.86 -10.66
N VAL A 22 8.88 9.05 -9.33
CA VAL A 22 8.72 7.97 -8.35
C VAL A 22 7.34 7.34 -8.48
N SER A 23 6.27 8.15 -8.54
CA SER A 23 4.90 7.66 -8.75
C SER A 23 4.78 6.83 -10.03
N ALA A 24 5.35 7.29 -11.15
CA ALA A 24 5.37 6.57 -12.41
C ALA A 24 6.18 5.27 -12.33
N ALA A 25 7.32 5.27 -11.63
CA ALA A 25 8.15 4.08 -11.44
C ALA A 25 7.43 3.01 -10.59
N VAL A 26 6.68 3.42 -9.56
CA VAL A 26 5.85 2.51 -8.77
C VAL A 26 4.79 1.86 -9.65
N ALA A 27 4.07 2.64 -10.47
CA ALA A 27 3.07 2.10 -11.39
C ALA A 27 3.67 1.12 -12.42
N GLN A 28 4.84 1.43 -12.97
CA GLN A 28 5.53 0.54 -13.91
C GLN A 28 6.00 -0.76 -13.26
N LYS A 29 6.60 -0.70 -12.07
CA LYS A 29 7.13 -1.88 -11.37
C LYS A 29 6.02 -2.81 -10.86
N THR A 30 4.93 -2.22 -10.37
CA THR A 30 3.83 -2.98 -9.78
C THR A 30 2.77 -3.39 -10.81
N GLY A 31 2.74 -2.76 -11.98
CA GLY A 31 1.67 -2.92 -12.97
C GLY A 31 0.33 -2.29 -12.56
N ILE A 32 0.26 -1.66 -11.38
CA ILE A 32 -0.96 -1.04 -10.87
C ILE A 32 -1.04 0.40 -11.39
N LYS A 33 -2.17 0.72 -12.03
CA LYS A 33 -2.43 2.08 -12.51
C LYS A 33 -2.44 3.04 -11.32
N HIS A 34 -1.74 4.16 -11.49
CA HIS A 34 -1.71 5.21 -10.48
C HIS A 34 -3.11 5.81 -10.28
N GLU A 35 -3.50 5.92 -9.01
CA GLU A 35 -4.67 6.65 -8.53
C GLU A 35 -4.27 7.55 -7.36
N SER A 36 -5.03 8.61 -7.10
CA SER A 36 -4.74 9.52 -5.98
C SER A 36 -6.04 9.95 -5.28
N PRO A 37 -6.22 9.64 -3.98
CA PRO A 37 -5.32 8.89 -3.11
C PRO A 37 -5.33 7.37 -3.39
N GLN A 38 -4.23 6.68 -3.08
CA GLN A 38 -4.05 5.23 -3.29
C GLN A 38 -3.09 4.64 -2.26
N VAL A 39 -3.35 3.40 -1.84
CA VAL A 39 -2.48 2.59 -0.98
C VAL A 39 -2.14 1.29 -1.70
N LEU A 40 -0.87 0.91 -1.66
CA LEU A 40 -0.35 -0.34 -2.20
C LEU A 40 0.35 -1.10 -1.09
N LEU A 41 0.05 -2.40 -0.94
CA LEU A 41 0.83 -3.31 -0.12
C LEU A 41 1.79 -4.08 -1.03
N ILE A 42 3.09 -3.91 -0.79
CA ILE A 42 4.14 -4.49 -1.63
C ILE A 42 4.88 -5.57 -0.83
N ARG A 43 5.01 -6.76 -1.41
CA ARG A 43 5.80 -7.88 -0.88
C ARG A 43 6.65 -8.46 -2.00
N ASP A 44 7.95 -8.64 -1.75
CA ASP A 44 8.91 -9.19 -2.71
C ASP A 44 8.88 -8.48 -4.08
N GLY A 45 8.74 -7.15 -4.07
CA GLY A 45 8.67 -6.33 -5.27
C GLY A 45 7.32 -6.33 -6.00
N ASN A 46 6.33 -7.11 -5.53
CA ASN A 46 5.03 -7.24 -6.15
C ASN A 46 3.94 -6.56 -5.31
N CYS A 47 2.98 -5.90 -5.96
CA CYS A 47 1.80 -5.39 -5.28
C CYS A 47 0.83 -6.55 -5.00
N VAL A 48 0.68 -6.93 -3.73
CA VAL A 48 -0.17 -8.04 -3.29
C VAL A 48 -1.58 -7.60 -2.92
N TRP A 49 -1.77 -6.30 -2.67
CA TRP A 49 -3.07 -5.69 -2.41
C TRP A 49 -3.03 -4.19 -2.71
N SER A 50 -4.14 -3.63 -3.17
CA SER A 50 -4.26 -2.19 -3.45
C SER A 50 -5.67 -1.67 -3.22
N VAL A 51 -5.76 -0.40 -2.87
CA VAL A 51 -7.04 0.30 -2.67
C VAL A 51 -6.89 1.80 -2.97
N SER A 52 -7.96 2.48 -3.39
CA SER A 52 -7.91 3.90 -3.75
C SER A 52 -9.17 4.67 -3.34
N HIS A 53 -9.05 6.00 -3.33
CA HIS A 53 -10.15 6.93 -3.07
C HIS A 53 -10.99 6.58 -1.84
N ARG A 54 -12.30 6.38 -2.01
CA ARG A 54 -13.28 6.12 -0.94
C ARG A 54 -13.18 4.71 -0.35
N MET A 55 -12.41 3.83 -0.98
CA MET A 55 -12.24 2.46 -0.51
C MET A 55 -11.12 2.36 0.54
N ILE A 56 -10.32 3.43 0.72
CA ILE A 56 -9.26 3.46 1.73
C ILE A 56 -9.90 3.49 3.12
N ASP A 57 -9.75 2.40 3.85
CA ASP A 57 -10.30 2.20 5.19
C ASP A 57 -9.28 1.48 6.09
N ALA A 58 -9.25 1.86 7.37
CA ALA A 58 -8.27 1.34 8.31
C ALA A 58 -8.46 -0.15 8.63
N ALA A 59 -9.71 -0.63 8.68
CA ALA A 59 -9.99 -2.06 8.88
C ALA A 59 -9.56 -2.87 7.66
N ALA A 60 -9.84 -2.37 6.45
CA ALA A 60 -9.40 -3.02 5.20
C ALA A 60 -7.87 -3.14 5.10
N ILE A 61 -7.14 -2.08 5.48
CA ILE A 61 -5.66 -2.11 5.52
C ILE A 61 -5.17 -3.14 6.55
N LYS A 62 -5.75 -3.16 7.74
CA LYS A 62 -5.36 -4.10 8.81
C LYS A 62 -5.61 -5.55 8.41
N GLU A 63 -6.73 -5.82 7.74
CA GLU A 63 -7.03 -7.14 7.21
C GLU A 63 -6.04 -7.55 6.12
N ALA A 64 -5.71 -6.64 5.20
CA ALA A 64 -4.71 -6.87 4.17
C ALA A 64 -3.34 -7.21 4.79
N LEU A 65 -2.91 -6.46 5.80
CA LEU A 65 -1.67 -6.74 6.52
C LEU A 65 -1.69 -8.13 7.18
N LYS A 66 -2.77 -8.49 7.88
CA LYS A 66 -2.89 -9.83 8.50
C LYS A 66 -2.83 -10.96 7.46
N LYS A 67 -3.46 -10.76 6.30
CA LYS A 67 -3.52 -11.76 5.23
C LYS A 67 -2.20 -11.92 4.46
N HIS A 68 -1.42 -10.86 4.35
CA HIS A 68 -0.27 -10.81 3.45
C HIS A 68 1.09 -10.66 4.14
N CYS A 69 1.16 -10.46 5.47
CA CYS A 69 2.40 -10.33 6.23
C CYS A 69 2.71 -11.54 7.14
N SER A 70 2.09 -12.70 6.90
CA SER A 70 2.45 -13.97 7.54
C SER A 70 3.78 -14.53 7.07
#